data_AF-A0AAW4YDD5-F1
#
_entry.id   AF-A0AAW4YDD5-F1
#
_cell.length_a   1.000
_cell.length_b   1.000
_cell.length_c   1.000
_cell.angle_alpha   90.00
_cell.angle_beta   90.00
_cell.angle_gamma   90.00
#
_symmetry.space_group_name_H-M   'P 1'
#
loop_
_entity.id
_entity.type
_entity.pdbx_description
1 polymer ?
#
loop_
_entity_poly.entity_id
_entity_poly.type
_entity_poly.pdbx_seq_one_letter_code
_entity_poly.pdbx_strand_id
1 'polypeptide(L)'
;SGLVLAIMIGKGNKHSESTPHNLIITLIGGIFVWIGWYGFNVGSAFTFDQIAMLAFTNTVISASAGAIGWLILEYIFKKTTSLLGLLLGALAGLVVITPAAGYVTYLSATIMALIGGICCYIVINYIKVKLKYHDALDAFGIHGVGGIIGA
;
A
#
# COMPACT_ATOMS: atom_id res chain seq x y z
N SER A 1 2.65 4.29 15.30
CA SER A 1 3.53 5.41 15.71
C SER A 1 3.37 6.63 14.81
N GLY A 2 3.52 6.50 13.47
CA GLY A 2 3.45 7.63 12.53
C GLY A 2 2.19 8.50 12.65
N LEU A 3 1.01 7.91 12.81
CA LEU A 3 -0.23 8.66 13.01
C LEU A 3 -0.21 9.55 14.28
N VAL A 4 0.30 9.01 15.39
CA VAL A 4 0.38 9.77 16.65
C VAL A 4 1.29 10.97 16.45
N LEU A 5 2.44 10.78 15.81
CA LEU A 5 3.37 11.87 15.48
C LEU A 5 2.73 12.91 14.54
N ALA A 6 2.01 12.47 13.51
CA ALA A 6 1.27 13.36 12.60
C ALA A 6 0.22 14.21 13.33
N ILE A 7 -0.47 13.64 14.32
CA ILE A 7 -1.45 14.37 15.14
C ILE A 7 -0.76 15.34 16.10
N MET A 8 0.32 14.91 16.77
CA MET A 8 1.03 15.74 17.76
C MET A 8 1.76 16.93 17.13
N ILE A 9 2.38 16.74 15.96
CA ILE A 9 3.01 17.84 15.21
C ILE A 9 1.95 18.75 14.61
N GLY A 10 0.80 18.20 14.22
CA GLY A 10 -0.29 18.94 13.60
C GLY A 10 0.03 19.35 12.15
N LYS A 11 -0.86 20.14 11.57
CA LYS A 11 -0.77 20.55 10.16
C LYS A 11 0.18 21.75 10.02
N GLY A 12 1.23 21.61 9.20
CA GLY A 12 2.07 22.74 8.75
C GLY A 12 1.32 23.74 7.86
N ASN A 13 2.04 24.70 7.24
CA ASN A 13 1.45 25.77 6.43
C ASN A 13 0.40 25.24 5.41
N LYS A 14 -0.77 25.89 5.41
CA LYS A 14 -2.07 25.43 4.88
C LYS A 14 -2.19 25.15 3.36
N HIS A 15 -1.11 25.04 2.58
CA HIS A 15 -1.20 25.26 1.13
C HIS A 15 -0.55 24.27 0.16
N SER A 16 0.02 23.15 0.59
CA SER A 16 0.44 22.14 -0.38
C SER A 16 -0.68 21.11 -0.56
N GLU A 17 -1.29 21.10 -1.74
CA GLU A 17 -1.83 19.86 -2.29
C GLU A 17 -0.77 18.76 -2.13
N SER A 18 -1.18 17.55 -1.76
CA SER A 18 -0.28 16.41 -1.54
C SER A 18 0.27 15.83 -2.85
N THR A 19 0.60 16.71 -3.80
CA THR A 19 1.20 16.33 -5.07
C THR A 19 2.71 16.20 -4.84
N PRO A 20 3.33 15.08 -5.27
CA PRO A 20 4.77 14.94 -5.17
C PRO A 20 5.48 16.05 -5.94
N HIS A 21 6.49 16.68 -5.33
CA HIS A 21 7.32 17.68 -6.02
C HIS A 21 7.99 17.10 -7.28
N ASN A 22 8.31 15.81 -7.25
CA ASN A 22 8.87 15.06 -8.38
C ASN A 22 8.26 13.65 -8.41
N LEU A 23 7.35 13.45 -9.37
CA LEU A 23 6.68 12.16 -9.55
C LEU A 23 7.65 11.05 -9.98
N ILE A 24 8.66 11.36 -10.81
CA ILE A 24 9.63 10.37 -11.29
C ILE A 24 10.45 9.79 -10.12
N ILE A 25 10.97 10.66 -9.25
CA ILE A 25 11.72 10.22 -8.05
C ILE A 25 10.83 9.37 -7.14
N THR A 26 9.56 9.77 -6.98
CA THR A 26 8.58 9.02 -6.18
C THR A 26 8.37 7.61 -6.73
N LEU A 27 8.28 7.48 -8.06
CA LEU A 27 8.11 6.18 -8.72
C LEU A 27 9.36 5.31 -8.59
N ILE A 28 10.55 5.88 -8.77
CA ILE A 28 11.82 5.16 -8.57
C ILE A 28 11.89 4.63 -7.13
N GLY A 29 11.57 5.46 -6.14
CA GLY A 29 11.52 5.05 -4.74
C GLY A 29 10.53 3.91 -4.51
N GLY A 30 9.32 4.02 -5.06
CA GLY A 30 8.30 2.98 -4.97
C GLY A 30 8.70 1.65 -5.62
N ILE A 31 9.40 1.70 -6.75
CA ILE A 31 9.96 0.50 -7.42
C ILE A 31 11.03 -0.16 -6.53
N PHE A 32 11.93 0.61 -5.93
CA PHE A 32 12.92 0.06 -5.01
C PHE A 32 12.28 -0.57 -3.78
N VAL A 33 11.21 0.04 -3.25
CA VAL A 33 10.44 -0.53 -2.15
C VAL A 33 9.79 -1.84 -2.56
N TRP A 34 9.19 -1.94 -3.75
CA TRP A 34 8.64 -3.19 -4.27
C TRP A 34 9.73 -4.26 -4.40
N ILE A 35 10.83 -3.95 -5.08
CA ILE A 35 11.95 -4.91 -5.25
C ILE A 35 12.46 -5.39 -3.89
N GLY A 36 12.65 -4.47 -2.93
CA GLY A 36 13.04 -4.80 -1.56
C GLY A 36 12.03 -5.69 -0.83
N TRP A 37 10.74 -5.59 -1.17
CA TRP A 37 9.68 -6.38 -0.55
C TRP A 37 9.78 -7.88 -0.85
N TYR A 38 10.37 -8.27 -1.98
CA TYR A 38 10.70 -9.68 -2.21
C TYR A 38 11.71 -10.17 -1.17
N GLY A 39 12.77 -9.41 -0.90
CA GLY A 39 13.72 -9.74 0.16
C GLY A 39 13.06 -9.81 1.54
N PHE A 40 12.10 -8.93 1.80
CA PHE A 40 11.33 -8.92 3.05
C PHE A 40 10.47 -10.18 3.21
N ASN A 41 9.58 -10.47 2.24
CA ASN A 41 8.63 -11.58 2.34
C ASN A 41 9.29 -12.94 2.11
N VAL A 42 10.12 -13.07 1.08
CA VAL A 42 10.80 -14.34 0.75
C VAL A 42 11.90 -14.63 1.75
N GLY A 43 12.69 -13.61 2.13
CA GLY A 43 13.76 -13.76 3.12
C GLY A 43 13.25 -14.15 4.51
N SER A 44 11.99 -13.83 4.84
CA SER A 44 11.35 -14.25 6.09
C SER A 44 11.14 -15.77 6.20
N ALA A 45 11.35 -16.53 5.11
CA ALA A 45 11.38 -17.98 5.17
C ALA A 45 12.70 -18.54 5.75
N PHE A 46 13.79 -17.73 5.79
CA PHE A 46 15.14 -18.12 6.25
C PHE A 46 15.79 -19.31 5.50
N THR A 47 15.12 -19.85 4.50
CA THR A 47 15.58 -20.93 3.62
C THR A 47 14.97 -20.75 2.23
N PHE A 48 15.51 -21.44 1.23
CA PHE A 48 14.97 -21.45 -0.13
C PHE A 48 14.16 -22.73 -0.36
N ASP A 49 12.90 -22.72 0.04
CA ASP A 49 11.99 -23.86 -0.04
C ASP A 49 10.63 -23.50 -0.67
N GLN A 50 9.63 -24.36 -0.53
CA GLN A 50 8.30 -24.13 -1.06
C GLN A 50 7.59 -22.92 -0.43
N ILE A 51 7.87 -22.61 0.84
CA ILE A 51 7.30 -21.45 1.54
C ILE A 51 7.90 -20.17 0.97
N ALA A 52 9.21 -20.15 0.71
CA ALA A 52 9.88 -19.03 0.06
C ALA A 52 9.29 -18.75 -1.34
N MET A 53 9.04 -19.79 -2.13
CA MET A 53 8.43 -19.67 -3.46
C MET A 53 6.96 -19.22 -3.40
N LEU A 54 6.21 -19.71 -2.40
CA LEU A 54 4.83 -19.27 -2.15
C LEU A 54 4.81 -17.77 -1.79
N ALA A 55 5.69 -17.34 -0.87
CA ALA A 55 5.83 -15.94 -0.48
C ALA A 55 6.23 -15.04 -1.65
N PHE A 56 7.15 -15.49 -2.52
CA PHE A 56 7.53 -14.77 -3.73
C PHE A 56 6.33 -14.52 -4.64
N THR A 57 5.58 -15.60 -4.92
CA THR A 57 4.44 -15.56 -5.84
C THR A 57 3.28 -14.73 -5.27
N ASN A 58 2.97 -14.91 -3.98
CA ASN A 58 1.97 -14.10 -3.29
C ASN A 58 2.35 -12.62 -3.27
N THR A 59 3.63 -12.28 -3.13
CA THR A 59 4.10 -10.87 -3.15
C THR A 59 3.77 -10.17 -4.48
N VAL A 60 4.06 -10.80 -5.63
CA VAL A 60 3.78 -10.19 -6.94
C VAL A 60 2.28 -10.13 -7.25
N ILE A 61 1.53 -11.19 -6.89
CA ILE A 61 0.08 -11.25 -7.08
C ILE A 61 -0.59 -10.15 -6.26
N SER A 62 -0.21 -10.02 -4.98
CA SER A 62 -0.82 -9.04 -4.09
C SER A 62 -0.48 -7.60 -4.46
N ALA A 63 0.75 -7.30 -4.89
CA ALA A 63 1.08 -5.98 -5.42
C ALA A 63 0.19 -5.63 -6.63
N SER A 64 0.00 -6.56 -7.56
CA SER A 64 -0.85 -6.36 -8.74
C SER A 64 -2.33 -6.19 -8.36
N ALA A 65 -2.86 -7.05 -7.48
CA ALA A 65 -4.25 -7.02 -7.05
C ALA A 65 -4.58 -5.76 -6.21
N GLY A 66 -3.66 -5.33 -5.35
CA GLY A 66 -3.78 -4.07 -4.61
C GLY A 66 -3.81 -2.85 -5.51
N ALA A 67 -2.95 -2.82 -6.53
CA ALA A 67 -2.98 -1.78 -7.56
C ALA A 67 -4.33 -1.74 -8.28
N ILE A 68 -4.84 -2.89 -8.72
CA ILE A 68 -6.15 -2.99 -9.37
C ILE A 68 -7.27 -2.51 -8.45
N GLY A 69 -7.30 -2.96 -7.19
CA GLY A 69 -8.31 -2.54 -6.21
C GLY A 69 -8.34 -1.02 -5.99
N TRP A 70 -7.17 -0.40 -5.91
CA TRP A 70 -7.05 1.05 -5.83
C TRP A 70 -7.56 1.74 -7.10
N LEU A 71 -7.09 1.32 -8.27
CA LEU A 71 -7.42 1.94 -9.55
C LEU A 71 -8.90 1.83 -9.91
N ILE A 72 -9.57 0.74 -9.50
CA ILE A 72 -11.02 0.60 -9.65
C ILE A 72 -11.74 1.73 -8.91
N LEU A 73 -11.41 1.96 -7.65
CA LEU A 73 -12.04 3.06 -6.89
C LEU A 73 -11.63 4.42 -7.42
N GLU A 74 -10.36 4.61 -7.76
CA GLU A 74 -9.88 5.86 -8.34
C GLU A 74 -10.66 6.20 -9.60
N TYR A 75 -10.87 5.23 -10.49
CA TYR A 75 -11.67 5.43 -11.70
C TYR A 75 -13.14 5.69 -11.40
N ILE A 76 -13.76 4.97 -10.46
CA ILE A 76 -15.17 5.18 -10.09
C ILE A 76 -15.41 6.62 -9.62
N PHE A 77 -14.54 7.13 -8.73
CA PHE A 77 -14.72 8.41 -8.08
C PHE A 77 -14.10 9.61 -8.83
N LYS A 78 -12.94 9.44 -9.48
CA LYS A 78 -12.22 10.51 -10.18
C LYS A 78 -12.36 10.46 -11.71
N LYS A 79 -12.96 9.40 -12.26
CA LYS A 79 -13.10 9.15 -13.72
C LYS A 79 -11.77 9.10 -14.49
N THR A 80 -10.67 8.92 -13.78
CA THR A 80 -9.32 8.78 -14.33
C THR A 80 -8.51 7.85 -13.44
N THR A 81 -7.37 7.37 -13.96
CA THR A 81 -6.40 6.57 -13.20
C THR A 81 -5.08 7.32 -13.16
N SER A 82 -4.35 7.23 -12.05
CA SER A 82 -3.06 7.91 -11.90
C SER A 82 -1.91 6.93 -11.67
N LEU A 83 -0.73 7.30 -12.14
CA LEU A 83 0.48 6.51 -11.94
C LEU A 83 0.88 6.46 -10.45
N LEU A 84 0.59 7.55 -9.72
CA LEU A 84 0.72 7.57 -8.26
C LEU A 84 -0.27 6.61 -7.61
N GLY A 85 -1.53 6.58 -8.06
CA GLY A 85 -2.54 5.65 -7.57
C GLY A 85 -2.16 4.18 -7.80
N LEU A 86 -1.62 3.86 -8.97
CA LEU A 86 -1.07 2.53 -9.26
C LEU A 86 0.03 2.15 -8.25
N LEU A 87 0.96 3.05 -7.99
CA LEU A 87 2.05 2.82 -7.03
C LEU A 87 1.51 2.65 -5.60
N LEU A 88 0.64 3.54 -5.13
CA LEU A 88 0.07 3.48 -3.78
C LEU A 88 -0.77 2.20 -3.58
N GLY A 89 -1.54 1.79 -4.58
CA GLY A 89 -2.29 0.54 -4.56
C GLY A 89 -1.38 -0.68 -4.53
N ALA A 90 -0.28 -0.68 -5.29
CA ALA A 90 0.71 -1.76 -5.24
C ALA A 90 1.35 -1.87 -3.85
N LEU A 91 1.75 -0.75 -3.25
CA LEU A 91 2.30 -0.71 -1.89
C LEU A 91 1.26 -1.17 -0.85
N ALA A 92 -0.01 -0.79 -0.99
CA ALA A 92 -1.08 -1.30 -0.14
C ALA A 92 -1.22 -2.82 -0.23
N GLY A 93 -1.19 -3.39 -1.43
CA GLY A 93 -1.22 -4.83 -1.64
C GLY A 93 -0.01 -5.55 -0.99
N LEU A 94 1.19 -4.98 -1.12
CA LEU A 94 2.41 -5.49 -0.49
C LEU A 94 2.32 -5.50 1.03
N VAL A 95 1.82 -4.42 1.64
CA VAL A 95 1.60 -4.36 3.09
C VAL A 95 0.60 -5.43 3.54
N VAL A 96 -0.53 -5.55 2.84
CA VAL A 96 -1.62 -6.47 3.23
C VAL A 96 -1.19 -7.92 3.18
N ILE A 97 -0.36 -8.32 2.21
CA ILE A 97 0.10 -9.72 2.13
C ILE A 97 1.23 -10.05 3.09
N THR A 98 1.95 -9.06 3.61
CA THR A 98 3.15 -9.25 4.43
C THR A 98 2.99 -10.28 5.57
N PRO A 99 1.94 -10.25 6.43
CA PRO A 99 1.79 -11.25 7.49
C PRO A 99 1.39 -12.64 6.98
N ALA A 100 0.90 -12.75 5.75
CA ALA A 100 0.27 -13.95 5.19
C ALA A 100 1.04 -14.58 4.02
N ALA A 101 2.14 -13.96 3.57
CA ALA A 101 2.78 -14.26 2.29
C ALA A 101 3.15 -15.74 2.12
N GLY A 102 3.64 -16.39 3.17
CA GLY A 102 4.01 -17.82 3.17
C GLY A 102 2.91 -18.78 3.63
N TYR A 103 1.68 -18.31 3.85
CA TYR A 103 0.64 -19.08 4.55
C TYR A 103 -0.67 -19.22 3.79
N VAL A 104 -0.96 -18.32 2.84
CA VAL A 104 -2.25 -18.29 2.12
C VAL A 104 -2.12 -18.73 0.66
N THR A 105 -3.23 -19.19 0.11
CA THR A 105 -3.32 -19.56 -1.32
C THR A 105 -3.24 -18.32 -2.22
N TYR A 106 -2.89 -18.52 -3.50
CA TYR A 106 -2.86 -17.45 -4.50
C TYR A 106 -4.19 -16.68 -4.63
N LEU A 107 -5.31 -17.41 -4.53
CA LEU A 107 -6.64 -16.80 -4.62
C LEU A 107 -6.93 -15.93 -3.38
N SER A 108 -6.60 -16.44 -2.19
CA SER A 108 -6.72 -15.68 -0.94
C SER A 108 -5.86 -14.41 -0.98
N ALA A 109 -4.60 -14.53 -1.41
CA ALA A 109 -3.68 -13.40 -1.56
C ALA A 109 -4.21 -12.32 -2.52
N THR A 110 -4.84 -12.74 -3.62
CA THR A 110 -5.49 -11.85 -4.58
C THR A 110 -6.66 -11.09 -3.94
N ILE A 111 -7.57 -11.80 -3.26
CA ILE A 111 -8.77 -11.20 -2.65
C ILE A 111 -8.37 -10.24 -1.52
N MET A 112 -7.47 -10.66 -0.64
CA MET A 112 -6.97 -9.83 0.47
C MET A 112 -6.38 -8.53 -0.05
N ALA A 113 -5.49 -8.60 -1.04
CA ALA A 113 -4.83 -7.42 -1.57
C ALA A 113 -5.80 -6.49 -2.34
N LEU A 114 -6.76 -7.04 -3.08
CA LEU A 114 -7.81 -6.25 -3.73
C LEU A 114 -8.61 -5.44 -2.71
N ILE A 115 -9.08 -6.09 -1.64
CA ILE A 115 -9.78 -5.43 -0.52
C ILE A 115 -8.87 -4.39 0.13
N GLY A 116 -7.61 -4.73 0.37
CA GLY A 116 -6.59 -3.85 0.92
C GLY A 116 -6.42 -2.56 0.12
N GLY A 117 -6.27 -2.66 -1.20
CA GLY A 117 -6.16 -1.50 -2.10
C GLY A 117 -7.40 -0.60 -2.05
N ILE A 118 -8.59 -1.19 -2.05
CA ILE A 118 -9.89 -0.48 -1.93
C ILE A 118 -9.98 0.26 -0.59
N CYS A 119 -9.72 -0.42 0.52
CA CYS A 119 -9.83 0.17 1.86
C CYS A 119 -8.79 1.27 2.10
N CYS A 120 -7.54 1.06 1.66
CA CYS A 120 -6.50 2.08 1.76
C CYS A 120 -6.87 3.32 0.95
N TYR A 121 -7.43 3.16 -0.27
CA TYR A 121 -7.94 4.28 -1.07
C TYR A 121 -9.00 5.08 -0.30
N ILE A 122 -9.98 4.40 0.31
CA ILE A 122 -11.06 5.05 1.06
C ILE A 122 -10.50 5.82 2.25
N VAL A 123 -9.57 5.22 3.01
CA VAL A 123 -9.02 5.88 4.20
C VAL A 123 -8.23 7.13 3.82
N ILE A 124 -7.40 7.05 2.78
CA ILE A 124 -6.54 8.14 2.36
C ILE A 124 -7.33 9.29 1.73
N ASN A 125 -8.31 8.99 0.87
CA ASN A 125 -9.02 10.03 0.12
C ASN A 125 -10.24 10.58 0.87
N TYR A 126 -10.84 9.84 1.80
CA TYR A 126 -12.08 10.26 2.50
C TYR A 126 -11.91 10.37 4.01
N ILE A 127 -11.43 9.34 4.68
CA ILE A 127 -11.38 9.32 6.16
C ILE A 127 -10.33 10.32 6.67
N LYS A 128 -9.13 10.34 6.07
CA LYS A 128 -8.08 11.31 6.38
C LYS A 128 -8.58 12.75 6.25
N VAL A 129 -9.25 13.05 5.14
CA VAL A 129 -9.80 14.38 4.86
C VAL A 129 -10.86 14.77 5.89
N LYS A 130 -11.74 13.83 6.27
CA LYS A 130 -12.78 14.05 7.29
C LYS A 130 -12.19 14.27 8.68
N LEU A 131 -11.17 13.50 9.06
CA LEU A 131 -10.49 13.58 10.37
C LEU A 131 -9.46 14.71 10.44
N LYS A 132 -9.12 15.33 9.31
CA LYS A 132 -8.22 16.50 9.20
C LYS A 132 -6.82 16.30 9.80
N TYR A 133 -6.34 15.06 9.94
CA TYR A 133 -4.94 14.80 10.27
C TYR A 133 -4.05 14.97 9.04
N HIS A 134 -2.80 15.38 9.25
CA HIS A 134 -1.86 15.58 8.16
C HIS A 134 -0.81 14.47 8.13
N ASP A 135 -1.05 13.49 7.28
CA ASP A 135 -0.04 12.52 6.88
C ASP A 135 0.51 12.93 5.51
N ALA A 136 1.79 13.30 5.47
CA ALA A 136 2.44 13.84 4.28
C ALA A 136 2.70 12.77 3.21
N LEU A 137 2.91 11.52 3.64
CA LEU A 137 3.26 10.40 2.76
C LEU A 137 2.11 9.41 2.57
N ASP A 138 0.96 9.66 3.21
CA ASP A 138 -0.11 8.67 3.34
C ASP A 138 0.35 7.34 3.96
N ALA A 139 1.42 7.42 4.77
CA ALA A 139 2.08 6.26 5.36
C ALA A 139 1.16 5.50 6.33
N PHE A 140 0.38 6.19 7.16
CA PHE A 140 -0.60 5.53 8.02
C PHE A 140 -1.73 4.89 7.21
N GLY A 141 -2.19 5.58 6.16
CA GLY A 141 -3.24 5.07 5.29
C GLY A 141 -2.86 3.75 4.62
N ILE A 142 -1.60 3.62 4.17
CA ILE A 142 -1.09 2.40 3.55
C ILE A 142 -0.66 1.37 4.61
N HIS A 143 0.26 1.74 5.50
CA HIS A 143 0.86 0.78 6.44
C HIS A 143 -0.04 0.43 7.61
N GLY A 144 -0.75 1.42 8.18
CA GLY A 144 -1.65 1.21 9.31
C GLY A 144 -2.89 0.42 8.91
N VAL A 145 -3.63 0.91 7.91
CA VAL A 145 -4.85 0.25 7.45
C VAL A 145 -4.53 -1.08 6.75
N GLY A 146 -3.57 -1.07 5.82
CA GLY A 146 -3.16 -2.28 5.12
C GLY A 146 -2.65 -3.36 6.08
N GLY A 147 -1.90 -2.96 7.11
CA GLY A 147 -1.43 -3.88 8.14
C GLY A 147 -2.57 -4.49 8.95
N ILE A 148 -3.60 -3.71 9.30
CA ILE A 148 -4.80 -4.21 10.00
C ILE A 148 -5.60 -5.17 9.12
N ILE A 149 -5.71 -4.92 7.82
CA ILE A 149 -6.45 -5.78 6.89
C ILE A 149 -5.70 -7.09 6.62
N GLY A 150 -4.37 -7.03 6.60
CA GLY A 150 -3.52 -8.20 6.37
C GLY A 150 -3.43 -9.13 7.58
N ALA A 151 -3.45 -8.56 8.79
CA ALA A 151 -3.35 -9.29 10.05
C ALA A 151 -4.65 -10.03 10.41
#